data_AF-A0A9P8AVK0-F1
#
_entry.id   AF-A0A9P8AVK0-F1
#
_cell.length_a   1.000
_cell.length_b   1.000
_cell.length_c   1.000
_cell.angle_alpha   90.00
_cell.angle_beta   90.00
_cell.angle_gamma   90.00
#
_symmetry.space_group_name_H-M   'P 1'
#
loop_
_entity.id
_entity.type
_entity.pdbx_description
1 polymer ?
#
loop_
_entity_poly.entity_id
_entity_poly.type
_entity_poly.pdbx_seq_one_letter_code
_entity_poly.pdbx_strand_id
1 'polypeptide(L)'
;MLWTLARRDLASLIKRAIPASNTPPSLSKNPGNLYEVLSRTPLGGVGRHVYQTRWTSKKIPDCYWKVTKTQFKCEGKHGKAWGLLFWKGKQVSEQPERIRGSLKYSWNEGRSEGIWDYENLNTKPTKKAKPKTNASGY
;
A
#
# COMPACT_ATOMS: atom_id res chain seq x y z
N MET A 1 3.13 33.20 32.09
CA MET A 1 4.34 32.85 31.32
C MET A 1 4.07 31.54 30.58
N LEU A 2 3.57 31.62 29.34
CA LEU A 2 3.16 30.46 28.54
C LEU A 2 4.33 30.04 27.64
N TRP A 3 4.98 28.91 27.95
CA TRP A 3 5.95 28.31 27.03
C TRP A 3 5.21 27.35 26.11
N THR A 4 4.75 27.85 24.97
CA THR A 4 4.33 26.97 23.87
C THR A 4 5.58 26.47 23.16
N LEU A 5 6.07 25.30 23.59
CA LEU A 5 7.11 24.57 22.89
C LEU A 5 6.52 24.12 21.54
N ALA A 6 6.82 24.84 20.47
CA ALA A 6 6.48 24.41 19.12
C ALA A 6 7.12 23.04 18.90
N ARG A 7 6.32 21.97 18.90
CA ARG A 7 6.72 20.65 18.44
C ARG A 7 7.04 20.78 16.96
N ARG A 8 8.29 21.09 16.64
CA ARG A 8 8.79 21.08 15.27
C ARG A 8 8.64 19.65 14.78
N ASP A 9 7.85 19.45 13.72
CA ASP A 9 7.69 18.14 13.09
C ASP A 9 9.00 17.77 12.39
N LEU A 10 9.89 17.09 13.13
CA LEU A 10 11.20 16.63 12.67
C LEU A 10 11.09 15.78 11.40
N ALA A 11 9.99 15.03 11.22
CA ALA A 11 9.80 14.19 10.04
C ALA A 11 9.59 15.03 8.77
N SER A 12 8.91 16.18 8.88
CA SER A 12 8.73 17.11 7.76
C SER A 12 10.05 17.77 7.34
N LEU A 13 10.89 18.13 8.32
CA LEU A 13 12.19 18.77 8.09
C LEU A 13 13.17 17.81 7.41
N ILE A 14 13.26 16.56 7.89
CA ILE A 14 14.12 15.53 7.30
C ILE A 14 13.71 15.24 5.85
N LYS A 15 12.39 15.14 5.58
CA LYS A 15 11.88 14.92 4.21
C LYS A 15 12.26 16.05 3.26
N ARG A 16 12.28 17.30 3.73
CA ARG A 16 12.63 18.46 2.90
C ARG A 16 14.13 18.56 2.65
N ALA A 17 14.94 18.04 3.57
CA ALA A 17 16.40 18.07 3.46
C ALA A 17 16.97 17.00 2.51
N ILE A 18 16.25 15.89 2.29
CA ILE A 18 16.71 14.80 1.42
C ILE A 18 16.09 14.97 0.03
N PRO A 19 16.90 15.05 -1.05
CA PRO A 19 16.37 15.10 -2.41
C PRO A 19 15.62 13.80 -2.73
N ALA A 20 14.48 13.92 -3.42
CA ALA A 20 13.60 12.78 -3.71
C ALA A 20 14.32 11.61 -4.41
N SER A 21 15.37 11.90 -5.19
CA SER A 21 16.20 10.92 -5.89
C SER A 21 17.04 10.01 -4.99
N ASN A 22 17.34 10.40 -3.75
CA ASN A 22 18.17 9.64 -2.81
C ASN A 22 17.42 9.27 -1.53
N THR A 23 16.11 9.05 -1.64
CA THR A 23 15.27 8.71 -0.49
C THR A 23 15.54 7.27 -0.06
N PRO A 24 15.96 7.01 1.21
CA PRO A 24 16.17 5.64 1.67
C PRO A 24 14.86 4.85 1.63
N PRO A 25 14.90 3.52 1.40
CA PRO A 25 13.69 2.71 1.30
C PRO A 25 12.74 2.87 2.48
N SER A 26 13.25 3.02 3.71
CA SER A 26 12.47 3.21 4.94
C SER A 26 11.59 4.47 4.92
N LEU A 27 11.97 5.49 4.17
CA LEU A 27 11.21 6.74 4.03
C LEU A 27 10.31 6.74 2.78
N SER A 28 10.48 5.76 1.89
CA SER A 28 9.72 5.65 0.66
C SER A 28 8.29 5.14 0.92
N LYS A 29 7.29 5.92 0.50
CA LYS A 29 5.87 5.53 0.50
C LYS A 29 5.44 4.87 -0.82
N ASN A 30 6.41 4.53 -1.66
CA ASN A 30 6.13 3.97 -2.97
C ASN A 30 5.57 2.55 -2.81
N PRO A 31 4.59 2.16 -3.64
CA PRO A 31 4.09 0.81 -3.62
C PRO A 31 5.21 -0.16 -4.01
N GLY A 32 5.15 -1.39 -3.49
CA GLY A 32 6.18 -2.41 -3.70
C GLY A 32 5.63 -3.81 -3.52
N ASN A 33 6.50 -4.80 -3.36
CA ASN A 33 6.03 -6.10 -2.90
C ASN A 33 5.59 -6.00 -1.41
N LEU A 34 4.78 -6.95 -0.94
CA LEU A 34 4.24 -6.88 0.43
C LEU A 34 5.34 -6.80 1.50
N TYR A 35 6.40 -7.59 1.34
CA TYR A 35 7.47 -7.67 2.34
C TYR A 35 8.31 -6.39 2.34
N GLU A 36 8.60 -5.83 1.16
CA GLU A 36 9.28 -4.55 1.04
C GLU A 36 8.50 -3.41 1.67
N VAL A 37 7.17 -3.42 1.52
CA VAL A 37 6.31 -2.42 2.16
C VAL A 37 6.37 -2.58 3.68
N LEU A 38 6.22 -3.81 4.18
CA LEU A 38 6.18 -4.08 5.63
C LEU A 38 7.55 -3.99 6.32
N SER A 39 8.66 -4.20 5.59
CA SER A 39 10.02 -4.12 6.15
C SER A 39 10.48 -2.68 6.36
N ARG A 40 9.86 -1.70 5.67
CA ARG A 40 10.08 -0.27 5.89
C ARG A 40 9.43 0.21 7.19
N THR A 41 8.41 -0.49 7.67
CA THR A 41 7.63 -0.10 8.85
C THR A 41 8.23 -0.73 10.12
N PRO A 42 8.20 -0.03 11.27
CA PRO A 42 8.62 -0.61 12.55
C PRO A 42 7.78 -1.84 12.89
N LEU A 43 8.38 -2.76 13.66
CA LEU A 43 7.76 -4.04 14.07
C LEU A 43 7.29 -4.90 12.89
N GLY A 44 7.91 -4.73 11.72
CA GLY A 44 7.55 -5.48 10.52
C GLY A 44 6.12 -5.25 10.05
N GLY A 45 5.58 -4.06 10.31
CA GLY A 45 4.24 -3.66 9.89
C GLY A 45 3.10 -4.34 10.65
N VAL A 46 3.35 -4.96 11.80
CA VAL A 46 2.28 -5.49 12.67
C VAL A 46 1.35 -4.35 13.10
N GLY A 47 0.04 -4.59 13.00
CA GLY A 47 -1.01 -3.61 13.27
C GLY A 47 -1.30 -2.64 12.12
N ARG A 48 -0.49 -2.67 11.05
CA ARG A 48 -0.71 -1.81 9.88
C ARG A 48 -1.75 -2.39 8.93
N HIS A 49 -2.37 -1.49 8.19
CA HIS A 49 -3.27 -1.82 7.10
C HIS A 49 -2.48 -1.78 5.78
N VAL A 50 -2.64 -2.81 4.97
CA VAL A 50 -2.04 -2.87 3.64
C VAL A 50 -3.04 -3.39 2.63
N TYR A 51 -2.99 -2.90 1.41
CA TYR A 51 -3.93 -3.27 0.36
C TYR A 51 -3.20 -3.53 -0.96
N GLN A 52 -3.84 -4.31 -1.83
CA GLN A 52 -3.34 -4.46 -3.19
C GLN A 52 -3.78 -3.26 -4.02
N THR A 53 -2.84 -2.59 -4.68
CA THR A 53 -3.12 -1.38 -5.47
C THR A 53 -4.15 -1.61 -6.56
N ARG A 54 -4.23 -2.84 -7.09
CA ARG A 54 -5.25 -3.27 -8.07
C ARG A 54 -6.69 -3.15 -7.58
N TRP A 55 -6.93 -3.20 -6.27
CA TRP A 55 -8.28 -3.03 -5.72
C TRP A 55 -8.74 -1.59 -5.94
N THR A 56 -7.86 -0.62 -5.72
CA THR A 56 -8.12 0.79 -6.08
C THR A 56 -8.30 0.98 -7.57
N SER A 57 -7.49 0.31 -8.42
CA SER A 57 -7.68 0.35 -9.87
C SER A 57 -9.05 -0.17 -10.32
N LYS A 58 -9.62 -1.13 -9.57
CA LYS A 58 -10.95 -1.70 -9.78
C LYS A 58 -12.06 -0.92 -9.06
N LYS A 59 -11.76 0.24 -8.47
CA LYS A 59 -12.70 1.06 -7.71
C LYS A 59 -13.38 0.29 -6.59
N ILE A 60 -12.58 -0.54 -5.91
CA ILE A 60 -13.00 -1.34 -4.77
C ILE A 60 -12.63 -0.59 -3.48
N PRO A 61 -13.54 0.15 -2.83
CA PRO A 61 -13.24 0.77 -1.55
C PRO A 61 -13.14 -0.22 -0.39
N ASP A 62 -12.39 0.23 0.61
CA ASP A 62 -12.29 -0.30 1.97
C ASP A 62 -11.94 -1.80 2.04
N CYS A 63 -11.08 -2.24 1.12
CA CYS A 63 -10.44 -3.55 1.17
C CYS A 63 -8.98 -3.41 1.62
N TYR A 64 -8.61 -4.18 2.63
CA TYR A 64 -7.27 -4.17 3.20
C TYR A 64 -7.03 -5.43 4.04
N TRP A 65 -5.76 -5.70 4.31
CA TRP A 65 -5.32 -6.65 5.31
C TRP A 65 -4.83 -5.89 6.53
N LYS A 66 -5.28 -6.29 7.71
CA LYS A 66 -4.68 -5.87 8.98
C LYS A 66 -3.60 -6.88 9.35
N VAL A 67 -2.34 -6.49 9.27
CA VAL A 67 -1.21 -7.38 9.49
C VAL A 67 -1.07 -7.73 10.97
N THR A 68 -0.91 -9.01 11.28
CA THR A 68 -0.78 -9.51 12.66
C THR A 68 0.59 -10.11 12.93
N LYS A 69 1.22 -10.71 11.91
CA LYS A 69 2.53 -11.35 12.04
C LYS A 69 3.29 -11.26 10.73
N THR A 70 4.60 -11.05 10.82
CA THR A 70 5.52 -11.11 9.69
C THR A 70 6.74 -11.94 10.02
N GLN A 71 7.27 -12.62 9.01
CA GLN A 71 8.54 -13.33 9.04
C GLN A 71 9.29 -13.00 7.76
N PHE A 72 10.31 -12.17 7.86
CA PHE A 72 11.09 -11.72 6.71
C PHE A 72 12.27 -12.65 6.43
N LYS A 73 12.69 -12.65 5.17
CA LYS A 73 13.92 -13.26 4.66
C LYS A 73 14.54 -12.32 3.63
N CYS A 74 15.82 -12.53 3.31
CA CYS A 74 16.52 -11.77 2.28
C CYS A 74 16.32 -10.25 2.46
N GLU A 75 16.60 -9.75 3.67
CA GLU A 75 16.51 -8.31 4.01
C GLU A 75 15.11 -7.71 3.78
N GLY A 76 14.05 -8.49 3.99
CA GLY A 76 12.68 -8.00 3.82
C GLY A 76 12.20 -7.98 2.38
N LYS A 77 12.94 -8.55 1.41
CA LYS A 77 12.45 -8.75 0.04
C LYS A 77 11.51 -9.96 -0.07
N HIS A 78 11.65 -10.93 0.84
CA HIS A 78 10.88 -12.18 0.86
C HIS A 78 10.36 -12.47 2.26
N GLY A 79 9.46 -13.44 2.38
CA GLY A 79 8.99 -13.86 3.70
C GLY A 79 7.66 -14.59 3.71
N LYS A 80 6.98 -14.45 4.85
CA LYS A 80 5.60 -14.82 5.09
C LYS A 80 4.94 -13.73 5.92
N ALA A 81 3.68 -13.43 5.62
CA ALA A 81 2.88 -12.48 6.37
C ALA A 81 1.51 -13.08 6.65
N TRP A 82 0.95 -12.76 7.81
CA TRP A 82 -0.39 -13.14 8.24
C TRP A 82 -1.17 -11.91 8.63
N GLY A 83 -2.48 -11.96 8.47
CA GLY A 83 -3.36 -10.87 8.82
C GLY A 83 -4.83 -11.23 8.75
N LEU A 84 -5.66 -10.26 9.10
CA LEU A 84 -7.11 -10.33 8.97
C LEU A 84 -7.53 -9.61 7.70
N LEU A 85 -8.31 -10.27 6.85
CA LEU A 85 -8.85 -9.68 5.64
C LEU A 85 -10.11 -8.87 5.97
N PHE A 86 -10.09 -7.61 5.55
CA PHE A 86 -11.26 -6.74 5.47
C PHE A 86 -11.61 -6.53 4.00
N TRP A 87 -12.87 -6.80 3.68
CA TRP A 87 -13.40 -6.66 2.33
C TRP A 87 -14.63 -5.76 2.36
N LYS A 88 -14.56 -4.62 1.67
CA LYS A 88 -15.64 -3.61 1.62
C LYS A 88 -16.10 -3.21 3.03
N GLY A 89 -15.14 -3.02 3.94
CA GLY A 89 -15.39 -2.66 5.34
C GLY A 89 -15.86 -3.78 6.26
N LYS A 90 -16.09 -4.99 5.75
CA LYS A 90 -16.43 -6.16 6.58
C LYS A 90 -15.22 -7.04 6.81
N GLN A 91 -15.01 -7.47 8.06
CA GLN A 91 -14.02 -8.49 8.35
C GLN A 91 -14.50 -9.83 7.77
N VAL A 92 -13.72 -10.41 6.87
CA VAL A 92 -14.04 -11.70 6.21
C VAL A 92 -13.34 -12.84 6.92
N SER A 93 -12.16 -12.60 7.46
CA SER A 93 -11.35 -13.61 8.12
C SER A 93 -11.58 -13.56 9.62
N GLU A 94 -12.07 -14.64 10.24
CA GLU A 94 -12.26 -14.72 11.69
C GLU A 94 -10.92 -14.80 12.42
N GLN A 95 -9.96 -15.52 11.85
CA GLN A 95 -8.63 -15.77 12.41
C GLN A 95 -7.55 -15.26 11.47
N PRO A 96 -6.35 -14.88 11.97
CA PRO A 96 -5.29 -14.41 11.12
C PRO A 96 -4.82 -15.48 10.12
N GLU A 97 -5.03 -15.22 8.83
CA GLU A 97 -4.66 -16.14 7.76
C GLU A 97 -3.43 -15.65 6.99
N ARG A 98 -2.82 -16.55 6.23
CA ARG A 98 -1.62 -16.22 5.44
C ARG A 98 -2.00 -15.33 4.25
N ILE A 99 -1.41 -14.15 4.17
CA ILE A 99 -1.61 -13.23 3.06
C ILE A 99 -1.02 -13.84 1.79
N ARG A 100 -1.86 -14.05 0.78
CA ARG A 100 -1.47 -14.63 -0.52
C ARG A 100 -1.11 -13.53 -1.53
N GLY A 101 -0.33 -13.89 -2.55
CA GLY A 101 0.05 -12.97 -3.62
C GLY A 101 1.04 -11.87 -3.19
N SER A 102 1.75 -12.06 -2.08
CA SER A 102 2.69 -11.10 -1.47
C SER A 102 3.77 -10.60 -2.43
N LEU A 103 4.32 -11.49 -3.26
CA LEU A 103 5.33 -11.17 -4.28
C LEU A 103 4.73 -10.86 -5.66
N LYS A 104 3.47 -11.28 -5.89
CA LYS A 104 2.82 -11.19 -7.21
C LYS A 104 2.24 -9.82 -7.48
N TYR A 105 1.65 -9.21 -6.45
CA TYR A 105 0.94 -7.95 -6.57
C TYR A 105 1.75 -6.80 -6.02
N SER A 106 1.42 -5.61 -6.50
CA SER A 106 1.87 -4.36 -5.90
C SER A 106 0.98 -4.03 -4.71
N TRP A 107 1.63 -3.74 -3.58
CA TRP A 107 1.03 -3.45 -2.30
C TRP A 107 1.36 -2.03 -1.87
N ASN A 108 0.47 -1.44 -1.07
CA ASN A 108 0.69 -0.14 -0.45
C ASN A 108 0.08 -0.12 0.96
N GLU A 109 0.54 0.81 1.81
CA GLU A 109 -0.03 1.03 3.14
C GLU A 109 -1.37 1.77 3.06
N GLY A 110 -2.30 1.41 3.96
CA GLY A 110 -3.63 2.01 4.05
C GLY A 110 -4.73 1.06 3.59
N ARG A 111 -5.73 1.65 2.94
CA ARG A 111 -6.95 0.96 2.48
C ARG A 111 -7.19 1.27 1.02
N SER A 112 -7.83 0.34 0.30
CA SER A 112 -8.15 0.62 -1.10
C SER A 112 -9.20 1.73 -1.21
N GLU A 113 -8.92 2.68 -2.09
CA GLU A 113 -9.85 3.76 -2.44
C GLU A 113 -10.76 3.37 -3.61
N GLY A 114 -11.96 3.93 -3.65
CA GLY A 114 -12.88 3.79 -4.76
C GLY A 114 -14.29 4.18 -4.36
N ILE A 115 -15.19 4.21 -5.34
CA ILE A 115 -16.63 4.28 -5.11
C ILE A 115 -17.18 3.01 -5.73
N TRP A 116 -17.80 2.15 -4.91
CA TRP A 116 -18.51 0.98 -5.40
C TRP A 116 -19.88 1.42 -5.89
N ASP A 117 -20.01 1.66 -7.19
CA ASP A 117 -21.29 1.93 -7.82
C ASP A 117 -22.05 0.61 -7.99
N TYR A 118 -22.88 0.25 -7.01
CA TYR A 118 -23.68 -0.99 -7.05
C TYR A 118 -24.60 -1.07 -8.28
N GLU A 119 -24.91 0.06 -8.91
CA GLU A 119 -25.79 0.18 -10.08
C GLU A 119 -25.11 -0.20 -11.42
N ASN A 120 -23.77 -0.25 -11.49
CA ASN A 120 -23.03 -0.36 -12.76
C ASN A 120 -22.40 -1.74 -13.05
N LEU A 121 -22.83 -2.81 -12.38
CA LEU A 121 -22.27 -4.17 -12.53
C LEU A 121 -22.36 -4.76 -13.95
N ASN A 122 -23.19 -4.19 -14.84
CA ASN A 122 -23.34 -4.62 -16.24
C ASN A 122 -22.42 -3.91 -17.24
N THR A 123 -21.65 -2.90 -16.82
CA THR A 123 -20.68 -2.27 -17.73
C THR A 123 -19.35 -3.00 -17.66
N LYS A 124 -19.05 -3.78 -18.70
CA LYS A 124 -17.73 -4.42 -18.86
C LYS A 124 -16.66 -3.31 -18.83
N PRO A 125 -15.54 -3.50 -18.11
CA PRO A 125 -14.45 -2.54 -18.14
C PRO A 125 -13.97 -2.42 -19.59
N THR A 126 -14.21 -1.26 -20.20
CA THR A 126 -13.67 -0.92 -21.51
C THR A 126 -12.16 -0.93 -21.37
N LYS A 127 -11.48 -1.77 -22.17
CA LYS A 127 -10.02 -1.78 -22.23
C LYS A 127 -9.59 -0.36 -22.61
N LYS A 128 -8.92 0.36 -21.71
CA LYS A 128 -8.26 1.63 -22.06
C LYS A 128 -7.33 1.33 -23.23
N ALA A 129 -7.62 1.89 -24.40
CA ALA A 129 -6.72 1.82 -25.54
C ALA A 129 -5.39 2.45 -25.13
N LYS A 130 -4.28 1.75 -25.37
CA LYS A 130 -2.94 2.35 -25.29
C LYS A 130 -2.91 3.55 -26.25
N PRO A 131 -2.49 4.74 -25.82
CA PRO A 131 -2.24 5.82 -26.77
C PRO A 131 -1.18 5.33 -27.75
N LYS A 132 -1.49 5.36 -29.06
CA LYS A 132 -0.51 5.13 -30.11
C LYS A 132 0.44 6.32 -30.08
N THR A 133 1.67 6.11 -29.64
CA THR A 133 2.74 7.08 -29.81
C THR A 133 3.02 7.14 -31.31
N ASN A 134 2.57 8.21 -31.97
CA ASN A 134 2.99 8.50 -33.33
C ASN A 134 4.45 8.96 -33.25
N ALA A 135 5.38 8.13 -33.72
CA ALA A 135 6.74 8.56 -33.99
C ALA A 135 6.70 9.47 -35.22
N SER A 136 7.03 10.75 -35.02
CA SER A 136 7.18 11.76 -36.07
C SER A 136 8.53 12.45 -35.89
N GLY A 137 9.40 12.35 -36.90
CA GLY A 137 10.70 13.03 -37.03
C GLY A 137 11.84 12.31 -36.29
N TYR A 138 12.96 11.94 -36.90
CA TYR A 138 13.69 12.48 -38.06
C TYR A 138 14.20 11.35 -38.97
#